data_AF-X1M3N2-F1
#
_entry.id   AF-X1M3N2-F1
#
_cell.length_a   1.000
_cell.length_b   1.000
_cell.length_c   1.000
_cell.angle_alpha   90.00
_cell.angle_beta   90.00
_cell.angle_gamma   90.00
#
_symmetry.space_group_name_H-M   'P 1'
#
loop_
_entity.id
_entity.type
_entity.pdbx_description
1 polymer ?
#
loop_
_entity_poly.entity_id
_entity_poly.type
_entity_poly.pdbx_seq_one_letter_code
_entity_poly.pdbx_strand_id
1 'polypeptide(L)'
;MRFFGETHIDFVELRKVAIFISVAAIVAGLTSLILKGGPKLGLDFTGGIEIHLKFTESPSISRIRSGLAKIGLGGAVIQQYGEKKDNLVLVRTGVEQVSQNIASQIIAYREKHGKFTHLEELKSLPGIEAVGYENLTDLLTVEPSQTEKVNINQIERAPLISLIQGIIHKKTTARIEQALRDEFKEKKNTFEVRSI
;
A
#
# COMPACT_ATOMS: atom_id res chain seq x y z
N MET A 1 -35.83 -43.06 -26.77
CA MET A 1 -34.84 -43.94 -26.11
C MET A 1 -34.27 -43.20 -24.92
N ARG A 2 -34.40 -43.73 -23.69
CA ARG A 2 -33.74 -43.20 -22.49
C ARG A 2 -32.34 -43.80 -22.43
N PHE A 3 -31.31 -42.98 -22.60
CA PHE A 3 -29.91 -43.41 -22.77
C PHE A 3 -29.14 -43.67 -21.47
N PHE A 4 -29.76 -43.50 -20.29
CA PHE A 4 -29.13 -43.73 -18.99
C PHE A 4 -30.04 -44.60 -18.11
N GLY A 5 -29.49 -45.70 -17.57
CA GLY A 5 -30.15 -46.58 -16.61
C GLY A 5 -30.19 -46.00 -15.19
N GLU A 6 -30.89 -46.65 -14.27
CA GLU A 6 -31.00 -46.22 -12.88
C GLU A 6 -29.69 -46.42 -12.11
N THR A 7 -28.95 -45.33 -11.92
CA THR A 7 -27.67 -45.30 -11.19
C THR A 7 -27.89 -45.41 -9.69
N HIS A 8 -27.46 -46.52 -9.09
CA HIS A 8 -27.47 -46.74 -7.66
C HIS A 8 -26.06 -46.55 -7.09
N ILE A 9 -25.79 -45.37 -6.52
CA ILE A 9 -24.54 -45.05 -5.80
C ILE A 9 -24.86 -44.85 -4.32
N ASP A 10 -24.19 -45.58 -3.44
CA ASP A 10 -24.33 -45.41 -1.99
C ASP A 10 -23.44 -44.25 -1.48
N PHE A 11 -24.00 -43.04 -1.52
CA PHE A 11 -23.34 -41.85 -0.99
C PHE A 11 -23.20 -41.87 0.54
N VAL A 12 -23.99 -42.69 1.25
CA VAL A 12 -24.00 -42.74 2.71
C VAL A 12 -22.79 -43.50 3.22
N GLU A 13 -22.39 -44.57 2.54
CA GLU A 13 -21.18 -45.33 2.86
C GLU A 13 -19.91 -44.51 2.56
N LEU A 14 -19.88 -43.83 1.41
CA LEU A 14 -18.73 -43.05 0.95
C LEU A 14 -18.48 -41.75 1.75
N ARG A 15 -19.46 -41.30 2.56
CA ARG A 15 -19.38 -40.02 3.29
C ARG A 15 -18.14 -39.92 4.18
N LYS A 16 -17.70 -41.02 4.81
CA LYS A 16 -16.55 -41.01 5.73
C LYS A 16 -15.25 -40.73 4.98
N VAL A 17 -15.09 -41.34 3.81
CA VAL A 17 -13.93 -41.12 2.93
C VAL A 17 -13.96 -39.70 2.38
N ALA A 18 -15.12 -39.23 1.90
CA ALA A 18 -15.27 -37.87 1.42
C ALA A 18 -14.94 -36.83 2.51
N ILE A 19 -15.45 -37.00 3.74
CA ILE A 19 -15.14 -36.13 4.88
C ILE A 19 -13.65 -36.13 5.18
N PHE A 20 -13.01 -37.31 5.23
CA PHE A 20 -11.58 -37.41 5.49
C PHE A 20 -10.76 -36.64 4.44
N ILE A 21 -11.07 -36.83 3.15
CA ILE A 21 -10.42 -36.13 2.05
C ILE A 21 -10.65 -34.61 2.16
N SER A 22 -11.89 -34.17 2.45
CA SER A 22 -12.20 -32.75 2.62
C SER A 22 -11.43 -32.12 3.79
N VAL A 23 -11.38 -32.80 4.94
CA VAL A 23 -10.63 -32.32 6.11
C VAL A 23 -9.14 -32.26 5.79
N ALA A 24 -8.58 -33.28 5.16
CA ALA A 24 -7.18 -33.28 4.74
C ALA A 24 -6.87 -32.12 3.79
N ALA A 25 -7.75 -31.83 2.82
CA ALA A 25 -7.59 -30.71 1.90
C ALA A 25 -7.67 -29.35 2.62
N ILE A 26 -8.60 -29.17 3.57
CA ILE A 26 -8.72 -27.96 4.39
C ILE A 26 -7.45 -27.75 5.22
N VAL A 27 -6.98 -28.80 5.92
CA VAL A 27 -5.76 -28.73 6.74
C VAL A 27 -4.54 -28.40 5.88
N ALA A 28 -4.40 -29.02 4.71
CA ALA A 28 -3.33 -28.71 3.76
C ALA A 28 -3.41 -27.25 3.28
N GLY A 29 -4.62 -26.75 2.98
CA GLY A 29 -4.84 -25.37 2.59
C GLY A 29 -4.46 -24.37 3.68
N LEU A 30 -4.91 -24.60 4.93
CA LEU A 30 -4.58 -23.77 6.08
C LEU A 30 -3.07 -23.79 6.39
N THR A 31 -2.47 -24.98 6.36
CA THR A 31 -1.01 -25.13 6.56
C THR A 31 -0.23 -24.36 5.50
N SER A 32 -0.63 -24.47 4.22
CA SER A 32 -0.02 -23.67 3.14
C SER A 32 -0.21 -22.17 3.37
N LEU A 33 -1.34 -21.73 3.90
CA LEU A 33 -1.61 -20.30 4.15
C LEU A 33 -0.69 -19.77 5.26
N ILE A 34 -0.56 -20.50 6.37
CA ILE A 34 0.29 -20.12 7.50
C ILE A 34 1.76 -20.08 7.09
N LEU A 35 2.26 -21.13 6.42
CA LEU A 35 3.66 -21.21 5.99
C LEU A 35 4.04 -20.12 4.98
N LYS A 36 3.09 -19.60 4.20
CA LYS A 36 3.32 -18.52 3.22
C LYS A 36 3.12 -17.11 3.81
N GLY A 37 2.93 -17.00 5.12
CA GLY A 37 2.76 -15.70 5.78
C GLY A 37 1.35 -15.11 5.66
N GLY A 38 0.34 -15.95 5.38
CA GLY A 38 -1.06 -15.53 5.28
C GLY A 38 -1.52 -15.22 3.86
N PRO A 39 -2.76 -14.72 3.72
CA PRO A 39 -3.29 -14.30 2.42
C PRO A 39 -2.57 -13.04 1.92
N LYS A 40 -2.36 -12.95 0.61
CA LYS A 40 -1.86 -11.72 -0.03
C LYS A 40 -2.98 -10.70 -0.04
N LEU A 41 -3.03 -9.85 0.99
CA LEU A 41 -4.04 -8.81 1.13
C LEU A 41 -3.93 -7.80 -0.02
N GLY A 42 -5.06 -7.47 -0.62
CA GLY A 42 -5.17 -6.40 -1.61
C GLY A 42 -5.15 -5.02 -0.95
N LEU A 43 -5.06 -3.97 -1.77
CA LEU A 43 -5.01 -2.58 -1.31
C LEU A 43 -6.25 -2.14 -0.53
N ASP A 44 -7.40 -2.77 -0.78
CA ASP A 44 -8.64 -2.54 -0.04
C ASP A 44 -8.53 -2.91 1.45
N PHE A 45 -7.55 -3.74 1.82
CA PHE A 45 -7.31 -4.18 3.20
C PHE A 45 -6.01 -3.62 3.79
N THR A 46 -5.02 -3.31 2.96
CA THR A 46 -3.75 -2.74 3.42
C THR A 46 -3.78 -1.22 3.49
N GLY A 47 -4.81 -0.56 2.95
CA GLY A 47 -4.79 0.88 2.73
C GLY A 47 -3.72 1.28 1.72
N GLY A 48 -3.62 2.58 1.44
CA GLY A 48 -2.63 3.10 0.51
C GLY A 48 -3.03 4.42 -0.12
N ILE A 49 -2.31 4.78 -1.17
CA ILE A 49 -2.56 5.97 -1.98
C ILE A 49 -3.39 5.55 -3.19
N GLU A 50 -4.40 6.35 -3.51
CA GLU A 50 -5.17 6.27 -4.73
C GLU A 50 -5.00 7.57 -5.52
N ILE A 51 -4.56 7.47 -6.78
CA ILE A 51 -4.35 8.65 -7.64
C ILE A 51 -5.19 8.50 -8.89
N HIS A 52 -5.99 9.52 -9.17
CA HIS A 52 -6.80 9.63 -10.37
C HIS A 52 -6.08 10.50 -11.40
N LEU A 53 -5.75 9.90 -12.54
CA LEU A 53 -5.04 10.54 -13.63
C LEU A 53 -5.96 10.68 -14.84
N LYS A 54 -6.00 11.87 -15.43
CA LYS A 54 -6.64 12.11 -16.72
C LYS A 54 -5.57 12.38 -17.76
N PHE A 55 -5.49 11.53 -18.78
CA PHE A 55 -4.56 11.70 -19.89
C PHE A 55 -5.20 12.44 -21.06
N THR A 56 -4.42 13.15 -21.85
CA THR A 56 -4.89 13.79 -23.08
C THR A 56 -5.24 12.75 -24.14
N GLU A 57 -4.42 11.71 -24.28
CA GLU A 57 -4.66 10.56 -25.16
C GLU A 57 -4.65 9.25 -24.37
N SER A 58 -5.42 8.25 -24.86
CA SER A 58 -5.54 6.94 -24.20
C SER A 58 -4.16 6.31 -23.95
N PRO A 59 -3.73 6.19 -22.67
CA PRO A 59 -2.40 5.72 -22.35
C PRO A 59 -2.36 4.19 -22.38
N SER A 60 -1.23 3.61 -22.80
CA SER A 60 -1.03 2.17 -22.63
C SER A 60 -0.74 1.85 -21.17
N ILE A 61 -1.54 0.97 -20.55
CA ILE A 61 -1.33 0.48 -19.17
C ILE A 61 0.09 -0.07 -18.99
N SER A 62 0.63 -0.75 -20.00
CA SER A 62 2.00 -1.28 -19.94
C SER A 62 3.05 -0.19 -19.76
N ARG A 63 2.91 0.99 -20.39
CA ARG A 63 3.84 2.11 -20.19
C ARG A 63 3.71 2.73 -18.82
N ILE A 64 2.49 2.91 -18.32
CA ILE A 64 2.26 3.37 -16.95
C ILE A 64 2.97 2.42 -15.97
N ARG A 65 2.80 1.10 -16.17
CA ARG A 65 3.49 0.09 -15.37
C ARG A 65 5.02 0.20 -15.47
N SER A 66 5.57 0.39 -16.67
CA SER A 66 7.01 0.58 -16.86
C SER A 66 7.54 1.82 -16.14
N GLY A 67 6.83 2.95 -16.22
CA GLY A 67 7.19 4.18 -15.52
C GLY A 67 7.18 4.00 -14.00
N LEU A 68 6.14 3.36 -13.47
CA LEU A 68 6.04 3.07 -12.03
C LEU A 68 7.06 2.04 -11.55
N ALA A 69 7.41 1.06 -12.39
CA ALA A 69 8.42 0.06 -12.05
C ALA A 69 9.80 0.69 -11.81
N LYS A 70 10.17 1.74 -12.55
CA LYS A 70 11.44 2.48 -12.39
C LYS A 70 11.62 3.09 -10.99
N ILE A 71 10.52 3.42 -10.31
CA ILE A 71 10.54 3.98 -8.96
C ILE A 71 10.22 2.94 -7.87
N GLY A 72 10.20 1.65 -8.22
CA GLY A 72 9.92 0.55 -7.30
C GLY A 72 8.43 0.29 -7.07
N LEU A 73 7.53 0.91 -7.84
CA LEU A 73 6.07 0.77 -7.72
C LEU A 73 5.47 -0.16 -8.80
N GLY A 74 6.23 -1.15 -9.27
CA GLY A 74 5.76 -2.09 -10.30
C GLY A 74 4.59 -2.97 -9.87
N GLY A 75 4.37 -3.12 -8.55
CA GLY A 75 3.23 -3.80 -7.96
C GLY A 75 1.96 -2.94 -7.83
N ALA A 76 1.98 -1.68 -8.29
CA ALA A 76 0.80 -0.82 -8.24
C ALA A 76 -0.35 -1.40 -9.08
N VAL A 77 -1.56 -1.26 -8.57
CA VAL A 77 -2.78 -1.62 -9.31
C VAL A 77 -3.10 -0.46 -10.24
N ILE A 78 -3.17 -0.74 -11.54
CA ILE A 78 -3.44 0.24 -12.58
C ILE A 78 -4.74 -0.16 -13.28
N GLN A 79 -5.74 0.72 -13.26
CA GLN A 79 -7.05 0.44 -13.79
C GLN A 79 -7.54 1.62 -14.63
N GLN A 80 -8.01 1.35 -15.85
CA GLN A 80 -8.73 2.36 -16.64
C GLN A 80 -10.20 2.37 -16.22
N TYR A 81 -10.81 3.54 -16.11
CA TYR A 81 -12.21 3.71 -15.70
C TYR A 81 -12.89 4.82 -16.52
N GLY A 82 -14.22 4.95 -16.37
CA GLY A 82 -15.01 5.91 -17.16
C GLY A 82 -15.20 5.48 -18.62
N GLU A 83 -15.61 6.42 -19.48
CA GLU A 83 -15.72 6.16 -20.90
C GLU A 83 -14.33 6.15 -21.57
N LYS A 84 -14.18 5.40 -22.67
CA LYS A 84 -12.92 5.32 -23.41
C LYS A 84 -12.37 6.69 -23.86
N LYS A 85 -13.25 7.67 -24.08
CA LYS A 85 -12.89 9.02 -24.51
C LYS A 85 -12.31 9.89 -23.38
N ASP A 86 -12.58 9.53 -22.12
CA ASP A 86 -12.20 10.35 -20.96
C ASP A 86 -10.76 10.09 -20.51
N ASN A 87 -10.14 9.00 -21.00
CA ASN A 87 -8.75 8.64 -20.75
C ASN A 87 -8.36 8.65 -19.26
N LEU A 88 -9.27 8.17 -18.41
CA LEU A 88 -9.10 8.16 -16.96
C LEU A 88 -8.41 6.88 -16.50
N VAL A 89 -7.37 7.04 -15.68
CA VAL A 89 -6.59 5.95 -15.12
C VAL A 89 -6.45 6.12 -13.61
N LEU A 90 -6.70 5.04 -12.91
CA LEU A 90 -6.53 4.90 -11.48
C LEU A 90 -5.23 4.18 -11.19
N VAL A 91 -4.41 4.75 -10.31
CA VAL A 91 -3.19 4.12 -9.79
C VAL A 91 -3.33 3.97 -8.28
N ARG A 92 -3.25 2.73 -7.79
CA ARG A 92 -3.28 2.43 -6.35
C ARG A 92 -1.99 1.78 -5.91
N THR A 93 -1.44 2.22 -4.77
CA THR A 93 -0.20 1.68 -4.19
C THR A 93 -0.25 1.60 -2.67
N GLY A 94 0.29 0.53 -2.10
CA GLY A 94 0.23 0.25 -0.66
C GLY A 94 1.40 0.89 0.07
N VAL A 95 1.13 1.90 0.90
CA VAL A 95 2.14 2.62 1.69
C VAL A 95 1.79 2.75 3.18
N GLU A 96 0.60 2.32 3.57
CA GLU A 96 0.06 2.46 4.93
C GLU A 96 0.97 1.81 5.98
N GLN A 97 1.44 0.59 5.72
CA GLN A 97 2.29 -0.16 6.63
C GLN A 97 3.59 0.58 6.96
N VAL A 98 4.11 1.40 6.04
CA VAL A 98 5.32 2.20 6.25
C VAL A 98 5.09 3.22 7.36
N SER A 99 3.97 3.95 7.31
CA SER A 99 3.62 4.94 8.34
C SER A 99 3.42 4.31 9.72
N GLN A 100 2.75 3.17 9.77
CA GLN A 100 2.51 2.39 10.99
C GLN A 100 3.81 1.92 11.62
N ASN A 101 4.73 1.40 10.80
CA ASN A 101 6.03 0.92 11.24
C ASN A 101 6.87 2.09 11.80
N ILE A 102 6.95 3.21 11.10
CA ILE A 102 7.76 4.37 11.52
C ILE A 102 7.19 4.97 12.82
N ALA A 103 5.88 5.16 12.92
CA ALA A 103 5.25 5.62 14.15
C ALA A 103 5.55 4.64 15.31
N SER A 104 5.49 3.34 15.06
CA SER A 104 5.83 2.32 16.05
C SER A 104 7.29 2.40 16.50
N GLN A 105 8.24 2.65 15.58
CA GLN A 105 9.65 2.83 15.92
C GLN A 105 9.87 4.09 16.77
N ILE A 106 9.21 5.21 16.44
CA ILE A 106 9.31 6.45 17.21
C ILE A 106 8.76 6.27 18.63
N ILE A 107 7.62 5.58 18.77
CA ILE A 107 7.04 5.29 20.10
C ILE A 107 7.93 4.30 20.89
N ALA A 108 8.39 3.22 20.25
CA ALA A 108 9.27 2.26 20.90
C ALA A 108 10.60 2.90 21.34
N TYR A 109 11.11 3.85 20.55
CA TYR A 109 12.28 4.64 20.93
C TYR A 109 12.01 5.44 22.20
N ARG A 110 10.86 6.13 22.29
CA ARG A 110 10.45 6.91 23.47
C ARG A 110 10.33 6.06 24.73
N GLU A 111 9.80 4.85 24.59
CA GLU A 111 9.62 3.92 25.71
C GLU A 111 10.97 3.37 26.20
N LYS A 112 11.93 3.13 25.29
CA LYS A 112 13.20 2.51 25.62
C LYS A 112 14.28 3.50 26.08
N HIS A 113 14.36 4.67 25.46
CA HIS A 113 15.45 5.64 25.70
C HIS A 113 14.97 6.93 26.38
N GLY A 114 13.65 7.10 26.55
CA GLY A 114 13.07 8.34 27.07
C GLY A 114 12.75 9.35 25.97
N LYS A 115 12.61 10.63 26.35
CA LYS A 115 12.23 11.70 25.43
C LYS A 115 13.36 11.97 24.43
N PHE A 116 13.00 12.26 23.18
CA PHE A 116 13.90 12.84 22.19
C PHE A 116 14.45 14.17 22.69
N THR A 117 15.78 14.31 22.69
CA THR A 117 16.51 15.54 23.04
C THR A 117 16.81 16.37 21.80
N HIS A 118 17.09 15.69 20.69
CA HIS A 118 17.38 16.24 19.39
C HIS A 118 16.60 15.48 18.31
N LEU A 119 16.06 16.19 17.32
CA LEU A 119 15.34 15.54 16.23
C LEU A 119 16.25 14.63 15.40
N GLU A 120 17.56 14.90 15.36
CA GLU A 120 18.56 14.12 14.62
C GLU A 120 18.60 12.65 15.02
N GLU A 121 18.17 12.33 16.25
CA GLU A 121 18.02 10.97 16.75
C GLU A 121 17.06 10.14 15.88
N LEU A 122 16.10 10.79 15.19
CA LEU A 122 15.25 10.14 14.19
C LEU A 122 16.06 9.48 13.07
N LYS A 123 17.20 10.03 12.67
CA LYS A 123 18.02 9.44 11.58
C LYS A 123 18.54 8.04 11.92
N SER A 124 18.57 7.68 13.20
CA SER A 124 18.96 6.35 13.65
C SER A 124 17.83 5.31 13.56
N LEU A 125 16.58 5.75 13.37
CA LEU A 125 15.44 4.86 13.32
C LEU A 125 15.26 4.25 11.92
N PRO A 126 15.03 2.93 11.81
CA PRO A 126 14.77 2.28 10.53
C PRO A 126 13.55 2.85 9.80
N GLY A 127 13.68 3.10 8.49
CA GLY A 127 12.57 3.52 7.63
C GLY A 127 12.37 5.02 7.53
N ILE A 128 13.10 5.83 8.30
CA ILE A 128 13.01 7.30 8.25
C ILE A 128 13.45 7.84 6.89
N GLU A 129 14.37 7.18 6.20
CA GLU A 129 14.79 7.49 4.83
C GLU A 129 13.64 7.44 3.81
N ALA A 130 12.64 6.59 4.03
CA ALA A 130 11.48 6.48 3.14
C ALA A 130 10.64 7.76 3.19
N VAL A 131 10.46 8.33 4.39
CA VAL A 131 9.73 9.59 4.62
C VAL A 131 10.61 10.79 4.27
N GLY A 132 11.90 10.74 4.60
CA GLY A 132 12.83 11.86 4.53
C GLY A 132 12.85 12.61 5.85
N TYR A 133 14.04 12.73 6.44
CA TYR A 133 14.26 13.41 7.72
C TYR A 133 13.80 14.86 7.67
N GLU A 134 14.11 15.55 6.57
CA GLU A 134 13.75 16.93 6.30
C GLU A 134 12.24 17.18 6.39
N ASN A 135 11.43 16.27 5.81
CA ASN A 135 9.97 16.40 5.81
C ASN A 135 9.39 16.19 7.21
N LEU A 136 10.05 15.39 8.05
CA LEU A 136 9.65 15.20 9.44
C LEU A 136 10.01 16.42 10.29
N THR A 137 11.19 17.00 10.10
CA THR A 137 11.65 18.18 10.85
C THR A 137 10.86 19.45 10.53
N ASP A 138 10.21 19.52 9.37
CA ASP A 138 9.32 20.62 9.02
C ASP A 138 8.06 20.63 9.88
N LEU A 139 7.61 19.45 10.34
CA LEU A 139 6.35 19.30 11.07
C LEU A 139 6.53 18.94 12.56
N LEU A 140 7.68 18.35 12.93
CA LEU A 140 7.96 17.88 14.28
C LEU A 140 8.95 18.78 15.00
N THR A 141 8.80 18.88 16.32
CA THR A 141 9.74 19.57 17.21
C THR A 141 9.94 18.80 18.52
N VAL A 142 11.07 19.03 19.18
CA VAL A 142 11.31 18.64 20.58
C VAL A 142 11.04 19.81 21.53
N GLU A 143 11.07 21.05 21.03
CA GLU A 143 10.97 22.27 21.81
C GLU A 143 9.50 22.64 22.08
N PRO A 144 9.08 22.74 23.36
CA PRO A 144 7.71 23.15 23.69
C PRO A 144 7.35 24.57 23.26
N SER A 145 8.36 25.43 23.03
CA SER A 145 8.19 26.83 22.59
C SER A 145 7.83 26.97 21.11
N GLN A 146 8.06 25.95 20.28
CA GLN A 146 7.78 25.99 18.85
C GLN A 146 6.33 25.54 18.56
N THR A 147 5.37 26.42 18.79
CA THR A 147 3.93 26.10 18.73
C THR A 147 3.39 25.79 17.33
N GLU A 148 4.12 26.16 16.27
CA GLU A 148 3.76 25.86 14.87
C GLU A 148 4.04 24.40 14.48
N LYS A 149 4.82 23.68 15.29
CA LYS A 149 5.22 22.29 15.04
C LYS A 149 4.65 21.36 16.11
N VAL A 150 4.46 20.10 15.74
CA VAL A 150 3.94 19.09 16.65
C VAL A 150 5.07 18.51 17.50
N ASN A 151 4.87 18.51 18.82
CA ASN A 151 5.89 18.00 19.73
C ASN A 151 5.97 16.46 19.66
N ILE A 152 7.11 15.92 19.20
CA ILE A 152 7.33 14.48 19.01
C ILE A 152 7.25 13.67 20.32
N ASN A 153 7.54 14.31 21.45
CA ASN A 153 7.50 13.66 22.76
C ASN A 153 6.09 13.61 23.36
N GLN A 154 5.16 14.41 22.83
CA GLN A 154 3.78 14.51 23.32
C GLN A 154 2.75 13.92 22.36
N ILE A 155 3.07 13.83 21.07
CA ILE A 155 2.17 13.28 20.06
C ILE A 155 1.82 11.81 20.35
N GLU A 156 0.55 11.47 20.25
CA GLU A 156 0.07 10.11 20.40
C GLU A 156 0.27 9.31 19.10
N ARG A 157 0.14 7.97 19.20
CA ARG A 157 0.39 7.05 18.08
C ARG A 157 -0.48 7.36 16.86
N ALA A 158 -1.80 7.51 17.03
CA ALA A 158 -2.72 7.75 15.93
C ALA A 158 -2.44 9.06 15.15
N PRO A 159 -2.34 10.24 15.80
CA PRO A 159 -2.01 11.47 15.09
C PRO A 159 -0.60 11.45 14.48
N LEU A 160 0.36 10.74 15.09
CA LEU A 160 1.69 10.55 14.50
C LEU A 160 1.65 9.74 13.20
N ILE A 161 0.87 8.66 13.19
CA ILE A 161 0.62 7.87 11.97
C ILE A 161 0.05 8.76 10.87
N SER A 162 -1.00 9.53 11.16
CA SER A 162 -1.63 10.42 10.17
C SER A 162 -0.67 11.49 9.64
N LEU A 163 0.19 12.05 10.49
CA LEU A 163 1.23 13.00 10.07
C LEU A 163 2.20 12.36 9.07
N ILE A 164 2.73 11.19 9.41
CA ILE A 164 3.66 10.45 8.55
C ILE A 164 2.98 10.04 7.24
N GLN A 165 1.73 9.60 7.30
CA GLN A 165 0.93 9.27 6.12
C GLN A 165 0.79 10.44 5.16
N GLY A 166 0.52 11.65 5.69
CA GLY A 166 0.42 12.86 4.89
C GLY A 166 1.72 13.16 4.12
N ILE A 167 2.87 13.01 4.79
CA ILE A 167 4.18 13.17 4.14
C ILE A 167 4.38 12.10 3.06
N ILE A 168 4.13 10.83 3.38
CA ILE A 168 4.30 9.72 2.45
C ILE A 168 3.39 9.87 1.23
N HIS A 169 2.13 10.28 1.42
CA HIS A 169 1.19 10.59 0.35
C HIS A 169 1.77 11.65 -0.58
N LYS A 170 2.12 12.82 -0.03
CA LYS A 170 2.67 13.94 -0.81
C LYS A 170 3.91 13.53 -1.61
N LYS A 171 4.87 12.86 -0.96
CA LYS A 171 6.13 12.42 -1.58
C LYS A 171 5.89 11.37 -2.67
N THR A 172 5.03 10.39 -2.41
CA THR A 172 4.77 9.29 -3.34
C THR A 172 3.98 9.77 -4.55
N THR A 173 2.98 10.64 -4.36
CA THR A 173 2.26 11.29 -5.46
C THR A 173 3.22 12.08 -6.35
N ALA A 174 4.09 12.90 -5.77
CA ALA A 174 5.10 13.64 -6.53
C ALA A 174 6.05 12.71 -7.31
N ARG A 175 6.48 11.59 -6.71
CA ARG A 175 7.33 10.59 -7.39
C ARG A 175 6.59 9.89 -8.54
N ILE A 176 5.31 9.55 -8.35
CA ILE A 176 4.47 8.95 -9.40
C ILE A 176 4.30 9.95 -10.54
N GLU A 177 3.92 11.19 -10.25
CA GLU A 177 3.79 12.23 -11.25
C GLU A 177 5.09 12.41 -12.04
N GLN A 178 6.22 12.54 -11.35
CA GLN A 178 7.51 12.72 -12.00
C GLN A 178 7.86 11.54 -12.90
N ALA A 179 7.70 10.30 -12.42
CA ALA A 179 8.00 9.09 -13.18
C ALA A 179 7.12 8.96 -14.44
N LEU A 180 5.84 9.32 -14.34
CA LEU A 180 4.94 9.32 -15.48
C LEU A 180 5.25 10.46 -16.43
N ARG A 181 5.59 11.65 -15.94
CA ARG A 181 6.05 12.76 -16.80
C ARG A 181 7.27 12.33 -17.60
N ASP A 182 8.23 11.69 -16.96
CA ASP A 182 9.44 11.21 -17.62
C ASP A 182 9.16 10.11 -18.65
N GLU A 183 8.23 9.19 -18.37
CA GLU A 183 7.82 8.12 -19.30
C GLU A 183 7.03 8.65 -20.51
N PHE A 184 6.21 9.69 -20.33
CA PHE A 184 5.33 10.22 -21.39
C PHE A 184 5.85 11.50 -22.08
N LYS A 185 6.97 12.08 -21.60
CA LYS A 185 7.67 13.22 -22.22
C LYS A 185 7.95 13.01 -23.71
N GLU A 186 8.37 11.81 -24.11
CA GLU A 186 8.72 11.49 -25.50
C GLU A 186 7.53 11.56 -26.47
N LYS A 187 6.29 11.38 -25.99
CA LYS A 187 5.08 11.37 -26.83
C LYS A 187 4.23 12.63 -26.74
N LYS A 188 4.65 13.65 -25.98
CA LYS A 188 3.83 14.85 -25.67
C LYS A 188 2.45 14.52 -25.06
N ASN A 189 2.24 13.31 -24.53
CA ASN A 189 0.98 12.95 -23.88
C ASN A 189 1.00 13.49 -22.46
N THR A 190 0.29 14.59 -22.23
CA THR A 190 0.17 15.22 -20.92
C THR A 190 -0.91 14.54 -20.09
N PHE A 191 -0.81 14.69 -18.76
CA PHE A 191 -1.85 14.24 -17.84
C PHE A 191 -2.01 15.23 -16.69
N GLU A 192 -3.20 15.21 -16.10
CA GLU A 192 -3.57 15.98 -14.92
C GLU A 192 -3.97 15.03 -13.79
N VAL A 193 -3.53 15.33 -12.56
CA VAL A 193 -4.02 14.65 -11.35
C VAL A 193 -5.36 15.28 -10.99
N ARG A 194 -6.43 14.47 -10.99
CA ARG A 194 -7.81 14.91 -10.75
C ARG A 194 -8.19 14.85 -9.26
N SER A 195 -7.63 13.91 -8.51
CA SER A 195 -7.86 13.76 -7.06
C SER A 195 -6.77 12.88 -6.42
N ILE A 196 -6.53 13.17 -5.14
CA ILE A 196 -5.67 12.44 -4.18
C ILE A 196 -6.57 12.06 -3.00
#